data_AF-A0A7C1ABH3-F1
#
_entry.id   AF-A0A7C1ABH3-F1
#
_cell.length_a   1.000
_cell.length_b   1.000
_cell.length_c   1.000
_cell.angle_alpha   90.00
_cell.angle_beta   90.00
_cell.angle_gamma   90.00
#
_symmetry.space_group_name_H-M   'P 1'
#
loop_
_entity.id
_entity.type
_entity.pdbx_description
1 polymer ?
#
loop_
_entity_poly.entity_id
_entity_poly.type
_entity_poly.pdbx_seq_one_letter_code
_entity_poly.pdbx_strand_id
1 'polypeptide(L)' 'GPGKLCKAFGLSREHNGLDLVGDILFIEDRGFRPARIENSNRIGIKKAIEKKWRFYEVGSNYVSIRN' A
#
# COMPACT_ATOMS: atom_id res chain seq x y z
N GLY A 1 -7.25 -0.14 -1.82
CA GLY A 1 -7.07 1.33 -1.71
C GLY A 1 -6.91 1.71 -0.25
N PRO A 2 -6.15 2.76 0.10
CA PRO A 2 -5.63 2.95 1.46
C PRO A 2 -6.71 3.06 2.54
N GLY A 3 -7.72 3.93 2.37
CA GLY A 3 -8.80 4.05 3.36
C GLY A 3 -9.69 2.79 3.45
N LYS A 4 -9.91 2.08 2.34
CA LYS A 4 -10.67 0.81 2.34
C LYS A 4 -9.90 -0.31 3.05
N LEU A 5 -8.59 -0.36 2.89
CA LEU A 5 -7.70 -1.28 3.62
C LEU A 5 -7.84 -1.04 5.13
N CYS A 6 -7.66 0.21 5.58
CA CYS A 6 -7.78 0.53 7.01
C CYS A 6 -9.14 0.10 7.57
N LYS A 7 -10.24 0.42 6.88
CA LYS A 7 -11.59 0.02 7.32
C LYS A 7 -11.76 -1.50 7.40
N ALA A 8 -11.29 -2.24 6.41
CA ALA A 8 -11.41 -3.70 6.38
C ALA A 8 -10.67 -4.38 7.54
N PHE A 9 -9.57 -3.78 7.99
CA PHE A 9 -8.75 -4.28 9.11
C PHE A 9 -9.06 -3.60 10.46
N GLY A 10 -10.10 -2.76 10.54
CA GLY A 10 -10.44 -2.04 11.77
C GLY A 10 -9.40 -1.00 12.21
N LEU A 11 -8.50 -0.56 11.33
CA LEU A 11 -7.42 0.36 11.66
C LEU A 11 -7.95 1.79 11.83
N SER A 12 -7.67 2.34 13.00
CA SER A 12 -8.01 3.70 13.45
C SER A 12 -6.74 4.51 13.77
N ARG A 13 -6.90 5.77 14.20
CA ARG A 13 -5.78 6.59 14.67
C ARG A 13 -5.12 6.06 15.95
N GLU A 14 -5.80 5.21 16.71
CA GLU A 14 -5.27 4.60 17.95
C GLU A 14 -4.10 3.66 17.66
N HIS A 15 -4.00 3.16 16.43
CA HIS A 15 -2.93 2.26 15.99
C HIS A 15 -1.66 3.02 15.55
N ASN A 16 -1.69 4.36 15.57
CA ASN A 16 -0.54 5.17 15.18
C ASN A 16 0.60 5.03 16.20
N GLY A 17 1.78 4.65 15.72
CA GLY A 17 2.96 4.43 16.56
C GLY A 17 3.13 3.01 17.07
N LEU A 18 2.24 2.07 16.68
CA LEU A 18 2.48 0.65 16.93
C LEU A 18 3.75 0.17 16.24
N ASP A 19 4.44 -0.76 16.91
CA ASP A 19 5.59 -1.46 16.34
C ASP A 19 5.11 -2.54 15.35
N LEU A 20 5.59 -2.46 14.12
CA LEU A 20 5.28 -3.42 13.05
C LEU A 20 6.05 -4.74 13.18
N VAL A 21 6.92 -4.88 14.18
CA VAL A 21 7.62 -6.12 14.53
C VAL A 21 7.04 -6.76 15.80
N GLY A 22 6.00 -6.15 16.40
CA GLY A 22 5.27 -6.72 17.54
C GLY A 22 4.14 -7.66 17.13
N ASP A 23 3.21 -7.94 18.06
CA ASP A 23 2.20 -8.98 17.88
C ASP A 23 0.81 -8.46 17.43
N ILE A 24 0.58 -7.14 17.44
CA ILE A 24 -0.75 -6.54 17.18
C ILE A 24 -0.98 -6.29 15.68
N LEU A 25 -0.04 -5.63 15.02
CA LEU A 25 -0.07 -5.33 13.58
C LEU A 25 1.36 -5.52 13.07
N PHE A 26 1.57 -6.48 12.18
CA PHE A 26 2.92 -6.85 11.75
C PHE A 26 3.01 -7.15 10.26
N ILE A 27 4.24 -7.22 9.76
CA ILE A 27 4.54 -7.61 8.38
C ILE A 27 5.12 -9.02 8.40
N GLU A 28 4.49 -9.93 7.66
CA GLU A 28 4.94 -11.30 7.47
C GLU A 28 5.53 -11.46 6.06
N ASP A 29 6.73 -12.06 5.95
CA ASP A 29 7.26 -12.49 4.65
C ASP A 29 6.74 -13.89 4.30
N ARG A 30 5.86 -13.96 3.30
CA ARG A 30 5.32 -15.22 2.77
C ARG A 30 6.15 -15.81 1.62
N GLY A 31 7.35 -15.26 1.36
CA GLY A 31 8.17 -15.61 0.21
C GLY A 31 7.55 -15.19 -1.14
N PHE A 32 6.53 -14.33 -1.12
CA PHE A 32 5.84 -13.89 -2.32
C PHE A 32 6.71 -12.93 -3.12
N ARG A 33 6.83 -13.17 -4.44
CA ARG A 33 7.50 -12.26 -5.38
C ARG A 33 6.57 -11.91 -6.52
N PRO A 34 6.25 -10.62 -6.75
CA PRO A 34 5.43 -10.21 -7.87
C PRO A 34 6.17 -10.48 -9.18
N ALA A 35 5.46 -10.99 -10.18
CA ALA A 35 6.05 -11.31 -11.49
C ALA A 35 6.56 -10.05 -12.21
N ARG A 36 5.83 -8.94 -12.09
CA ARG A 36 6.21 -7.64 -12.64
C ARG A 36 5.72 -6.51 -11.74
N ILE A 37 6.63 -5.61 -11.40
CA ILE A 37 6.33 -4.36 -10.68
C ILE A 37 6.35 -3.22 -11.69
N GLU A 38 5.34 -2.36 -11.65
CA GLU A 38 5.29 -1.12 -12.41
C GLU A 38 5.26 0.09 -11.48
N ASN A 39 5.70 1.24 -11.99
CA ASN A 39 5.68 2.51 -11.26
C ASN A 39 4.87 3.59 -11.98
N SER A 40 4.21 4.44 -11.21
CA SER A 40 3.42 5.55 -11.69
C SER A 40 3.53 6.77 -10.77
N ASN A 41 2.95 7.88 -11.21
CA ASN A 41 2.70 9.03 -10.35
C ASN A 41 1.81 8.63 -9.17
N ARG A 42 2.00 9.25 -8.00
CA ARG A 42 1.15 9.02 -6.83
C ARG A 42 -0.23 9.62 -7.04
N ILE A 43 -1.24 9.03 -6.40
CA ILE A 43 -2.64 9.42 -6.53
C ILE A 43 -2.96 10.51 -5.50
N GLY A 44 -3.70 11.55 -5.89
CA GLY A 44 -4.24 12.56 -4.97
C GLY A 44 -3.23 13.57 -4.42
N ILE A 45 -2.05 13.70 -5.04
CA ILE A 45 -1.03 14.67 -4.64
C ILE A 45 -1.03 15.90 -5.57
N LYS A 46 -0.65 17.06 -5.04
CA LYS A 46 -0.46 18.31 -5.81
C LYS A 46 1.02 18.70 -5.98
N LYS A 47 1.93 18.05 -5.26
CA LYS A 47 3.38 18.34 -5.27
C LYS A 47 4.15 17.10 -5.68
N ALA A 48 5.25 17.28 -6.43
CA ALA A 48 6.06 16.19 -6.98
C ALA A 48 5.22 15.20 -7.82
N ILE A 49 4.30 15.76 -8.61
CA ILE A 49 3.34 14.99 -9.41
C ILE A 49 4.03 14.20 -10.51
N GLU A 50 5.19 14.64 -10.98
CA GLU A 50 6.03 14.02 -12.00
C GLU A 50 6.84 12.82 -11.49
N LYS A 51 6.97 12.67 -10.16
CA LYS A 51 7.72 11.57 -9.56
C LYS A 51 6.91 10.28 -9.60
N LYS A 52 7.52 9.23 -10.16
CA LYS A 52 6.92 7.89 -10.23
C LYS A 52 7.16 7.07 -8.96
N TRP A 53 6.68 7.57 -7.82
CA TRP A 53 6.88 6.97 -6.49
C TRP A 53 5.71 6.12 -6.00
N ARG A 54 4.86 5.65 -6.90
CA ARG A 54 3.84 4.66 -6.61
C ARG A 54 4.22 3.37 -7.31
N PHE A 55 4.33 2.28 -6.56
CA PHE A 55 4.68 0.96 -7.07
C PHE A 55 3.51 0.00 -6.90
N TYR A 56 3.30 -0.90 -7.85
CA TYR A 56 2.24 -1.90 -7.78
C TYR A 56 2.54 -3.11 -8.67
N GLU A 57 1.92 -4.24 -8.34
CA GLU A 57 1.98 -5.46 -9.14
C GLU A 57 1.11 -5.33 -10.40
N VAL A 58 1.69 -5.66 -11.56
CA VAL A 58 1.00 -5.64 -12.85
C VAL A 58 -0.01 -6.78 -12.93
N GLY A 59 -1.21 -6.49 -13.41
CA GLY A 59 -2.28 -7.49 -13.56
C GLY A 59 -3.08 -7.77 -12.28
N SER A 60 -2.64 -7.30 -11.12
CA SER A 60 -3.33 -7.52 -9.85
C SER A 60 -4.72 -6.88 -9.82
N ASN A 61 -5.73 -7.66 -9.42
CA ASN A 61 -7.12 -7.21 -9.24
C ASN A 61 -7.34 -6.31 -8.02
N TYR A 62 -6.33 -6.20 -7.16
CA TYR A 62 -6.43 -5.47 -5.89
C TYR A 62 -5.83 -4.06 -5.94
N VAL A 63 -5.21 -3.67 -7.06
CA VAL A 63 -4.67 -2.32 -7.28
C VAL A 63 -5.81 -1.31 -7.39
N SER A 64 -5.76 -0.24 -6.60
CA SER A 64 -6.90 0.68 -6.46
C SER A 64 -7.20 1.57 -7.67
N ILE A 65 -6.19 1.94 -8.45
CA ILE A 65 -6.32 2.72 -9.69
C ILE A 65 -5.33 2.14 -10.69
N ARG A 66 -5.81 1.71 -11.85
CA ARG A 66 -4.95 1.31 -12.97
C ARG A 66 -4.79 2.54 -13.86
N ASN A 67 -3.55 2.85 -14.23
CA ASN A 67 -3.25 3.93 -15.17
C ASN A 67 -3.26 3.38 -16.60
#